data_AF-A0A8T4TT74-F1
#
_entry.id   AF-A0A8T4TT74-F1
#
_cell.length_a   1.000
_cell.length_b   1.000
_cell.length_c   1.000
_cell.angle_alpha   90.00
_cell.angle_beta   90.00
_cell.angle_gamma   90.00
#
_symmetry.space_group_name_H-M   'P 1'
#
loop_
_entity.id
_entity.type
_entity.pdbx_description
1 polymer ?
#
loop_
_entity_poly.entity_id
_entity_poly.type
_entity_poly.pdbx_seq_one_letter_code
_entity_poly.pdbx_strand_id
1 'polypeptide(L)'
;MKKSLLLIMSFILVLVLYACTTSKPQQVTVKENVSEVKVVASCNDDNPCTEDLFNQLTQECEHKRLNYCCGDRTCDANERCDQAKHKTVCPEDCPRECPGELALSNLECSGKCIKSEDKYIVDGDTKFTLQVQNIGELSINDVTSIFRCTKENGNIFVSTTTAKTKSGVSFKDYFNNEEKKISLTGIPYGKDKAKYTLEITGNPEEDVTMKCTINAVSIKGSASQEFNLKLVKI
;
A
#
# COMPACT_ATOMS: atom_id res chain seq x y z
N MET A 1 -53.30 -12.95 100.52
CA MET A 1 -52.85 -11.60 100.94
C MET A 1 -51.35 -11.64 101.15
N LYS A 2 -50.62 -10.67 100.55
CA LYS A 2 -49.18 -10.31 100.71
C LYS A 2 -48.20 -11.39 101.21
N LYS A 3 -47.15 -11.61 100.41
CA LYS A 3 -45.71 -11.64 100.76
C LYS A 3 -44.98 -12.64 99.86
N SER A 4 -44.06 -12.17 99.02
CA SER A 4 -42.71 -12.76 98.98
C SER A 4 -41.80 -11.87 98.13
N LEU A 5 -41.04 -11.02 98.83
CA LEU A 5 -39.90 -10.27 98.33
C LEU A 5 -38.79 -10.60 99.33
N LEU A 6 -37.95 -11.61 99.03
CA LEU A 6 -36.63 -11.93 99.63
C LEU A 6 -36.22 -13.35 99.21
N LEU A 7 -34.91 -13.56 98.99
CA LEU A 7 -34.21 -14.72 98.35
C LEU A 7 -34.12 -14.59 96.83
N ILE A 8 -33.37 -13.67 96.23
CA ILE A 8 -31.93 -13.35 96.42
C ILE A 8 -31.04 -14.59 96.27
N MET A 9 -30.35 -14.60 95.13
CA MET A 9 -28.93 -14.91 95.01
C MET A 9 -28.40 -16.15 95.74
N SER A 10 -28.44 -17.28 95.06
CA SER A 10 -27.54 -18.40 95.38
C SER A 10 -27.18 -19.31 94.19
N PHE A 11 -27.45 -18.91 92.94
CA PHE A 11 -27.27 -19.81 91.78
C PHE A 11 -26.39 -19.30 90.62
N ILE A 12 -25.62 -18.22 90.81
CA ILE A 12 -24.70 -17.68 89.77
C ILE A 12 -23.25 -17.55 90.29
N LEU A 13 -22.87 -18.32 91.32
CA LEU A 13 -21.52 -18.25 91.91
C LEU A 13 -20.77 -19.60 91.97
N VAL A 14 -21.15 -20.61 91.18
CA VAL A 14 -20.45 -21.92 91.14
C VAL A 14 -20.30 -22.45 89.69
N LEU A 15 -19.98 -21.57 88.75
CA LEU A 15 -19.52 -21.96 87.39
C LEU A 15 -18.29 -21.15 86.94
N VAL A 16 -17.60 -20.53 87.90
CA VAL A 16 -16.26 -19.98 87.75
C VAL A 16 -15.37 -20.89 88.59
N LEU A 17 -14.31 -21.46 87.98
CA LEU A 17 -13.30 -22.37 88.56
C LEU A 17 -13.36 -23.86 88.13
N TYR A 18 -13.54 -24.19 86.85
CA TYR A 18 -13.00 -25.45 86.30
C TYR A 18 -12.79 -25.38 84.77
N ALA A 19 -11.90 -24.49 84.32
CA ALA A 19 -11.31 -24.56 82.98
C ALA A 19 -10.05 -23.67 82.92
N CYS A 20 -9.04 -24.04 83.69
CA CYS A 20 -7.66 -23.59 83.45
C CYS A 20 -6.84 -24.79 82.96
N THR A 21 -5.86 -24.48 82.11
CA THR A 21 -4.88 -25.37 81.44
C THR A 21 -5.43 -26.00 80.14
N THR A 22 -4.89 -25.81 78.94
CA THR A 22 -3.59 -25.30 78.43
C THR A 22 -3.73 -24.86 76.96
N SER A 23 -3.22 -23.69 76.55
CA SER A 23 -2.39 -23.46 75.35
C SER A 23 -2.35 -21.97 74.89
N LYS A 24 -1.14 -21.39 75.01
CA LYS A 24 -0.49 -20.23 74.34
C LYS A 24 -1.27 -18.93 73.98
N PRO A 25 -0.68 -17.74 74.24
CA PRO A 25 -1.29 -16.47 73.89
C PRO A 25 -1.32 -16.27 72.37
N GLN A 26 -2.51 -16.12 71.81
CA GLN A 26 -2.73 -15.71 70.44
C GLN A 26 -2.42 -14.20 70.35
N GLN A 27 -1.24 -13.87 69.80
CA GLN A 27 -0.92 -12.51 69.38
C GLN A 27 -2.00 -12.05 68.40
N VAL A 28 -2.79 -11.05 68.78
CA VAL A 28 -3.62 -10.28 67.86
C VAL A 28 -2.64 -9.55 66.95
N THR A 29 -2.31 -10.19 65.84
CA THR A 29 -1.57 -9.56 64.75
C THR A 29 -2.62 -8.73 64.02
N VAL A 30 -2.52 -7.41 64.11
CA VAL A 30 -3.20 -6.52 63.18
C VAL A 30 -2.72 -6.94 61.80
N LYS A 31 -3.56 -7.67 61.05
CA LYS A 31 -3.34 -7.87 59.62
C LYS A 31 -3.54 -6.52 58.99
N GLU A 32 -2.45 -5.76 58.90
CA GLU A 32 -2.28 -4.75 57.87
C GLU A 32 -2.60 -5.45 56.55
N ASN A 33 -3.78 -5.16 56.01
CA ASN A 33 -4.15 -5.57 54.67
C ASN A 33 -3.35 -4.65 53.75
N VAL A 34 -2.03 -4.89 53.68
CA VAL A 34 -1.19 -4.33 52.64
C VAL A 34 -1.73 -4.98 51.37
N SER A 35 -2.60 -4.25 50.66
CA SER A 35 -2.81 -4.52 49.24
C SER A 35 -1.42 -4.67 48.66
N GLU A 36 -1.10 -5.87 48.22
CA GLU A 36 0.16 -6.22 47.61
C GLU A 36 0.33 -5.25 46.44
N VAL A 37 1.10 -4.18 46.65
CA VAL A 37 1.44 -3.24 45.57
C VAL A 37 2.27 -4.06 44.62
N LYS A 38 1.64 -4.59 43.58
CA LYS A 38 2.35 -5.15 42.44
C LYS A 38 3.20 -4.02 41.88
N VAL A 39 4.46 -3.96 42.31
CA VAL A 39 5.45 -3.09 41.70
C VAL A 39 5.60 -3.58 40.27
N VAL A 40 5.00 -2.86 39.33
CA VAL A 40 5.16 -3.16 37.91
C VAL A 40 6.62 -2.86 37.58
N ALA A 41 7.42 -3.91 37.39
CA ALA A 41 8.87 -3.79 37.23
C ALA A 41 9.27 -3.06 35.94
N SER A 42 8.37 -3.05 34.94
CA SER A 42 8.48 -2.31 33.70
C SER A 42 7.11 -2.25 33.03
N CYS A 43 6.78 -1.11 32.42
CA CYS A 43 5.63 -1.01 31.52
C CYS A 43 5.97 -1.37 30.07
N ASN A 44 7.18 -1.87 29.77
CA ASN A 44 7.54 -2.25 28.41
C ASN A 44 6.67 -3.42 27.93
N ASP A 45 5.85 -3.19 26.90
CA ASP A 45 5.03 -4.22 26.24
C ASP A 45 5.73 -4.89 25.04
N ASP A 46 7.01 -4.57 24.81
CA ASP A 46 7.83 -5.01 23.69
C ASP A 46 7.23 -4.65 22.32
N ASN A 47 6.24 -3.75 22.27
CA ASN A 47 5.69 -3.22 21.04
C ASN A 47 6.39 -1.90 20.69
N PRO A 48 7.16 -1.84 19.59
CA PRO A 48 7.89 -0.63 19.22
C PRO A 48 6.98 0.54 18.81
N CYS A 49 5.68 0.29 18.66
CA CYS A 49 4.67 1.26 18.26
C CYS A 49 3.85 1.84 19.41
N THR A 50 4.24 1.59 20.65
CA THR A 50 3.58 2.11 21.85
C THR A 50 4.57 2.90 22.70
N GLU A 51 4.12 4.03 23.21
CA GLU A 51 4.75 4.73 24.32
C GLU A 51 4.27 4.08 25.62
N ASP A 52 5.19 3.48 26.36
CA ASP A 52 4.91 2.87 27.66
C ASP A 52 4.92 3.91 28.77
N LEU A 53 3.76 4.14 29.38
CA LEU A 53 3.55 5.14 30.41
C LEU A 53 3.09 4.46 31.69
N PHE A 54 3.73 4.77 32.82
CA PHE A 54 3.24 4.33 34.13
C PHE A 54 2.37 5.42 34.75
N ASN A 55 1.08 5.15 34.94
CA ASN A 55 0.17 6.08 35.60
C ASN A 55 0.30 5.97 37.12
N GLN A 56 0.91 6.99 37.74
CA GLN A 56 1.13 7.02 39.19
C GLN A 56 -0.16 7.11 40.03
N LEU A 57 -1.26 7.60 39.46
CA LEU A 57 -2.54 7.74 40.16
C LEU A 57 -3.32 6.42 40.20
N THR A 58 -3.34 5.69 39.09
CA THR A 58 -4.03 4.39 38.99
C THR A 58 -3.14 3.21 39.35
N GLN A 59 -1.82 3.40 39.40
CA GLN A 59 -0.80 2.35 39.56
C GLN A 59 -0.86 1.29 38.43
N GLU A 60 -1.27 1.71 37.23
CA GLU A 60 -1.41 0.86 36.04
C GLU A 60 -0.47 1.31 34.92
N CYS A 61 -0.09 0.37 34.05
CA CYS A 61 0.59 0.71 32.80
C CYS A 61 -0.43 1.13 31.75
N GLU A 62 -0.15 2.24 31.08
CA GLU A 62 -0.88 2.76 29.93
C GLU A 62 0.05 2.70 28.72
N HIS A 63 -0.44 2.13 27.62
CA HIS A 63 0.31 2.04 26.38
C HIS A 63 -0.36 2.96 25.37
N LYS A 64 0.32 4.05 25.02
CA LYS A 64 -0.21 5.01 24.06
C LYS A 64 0.40 4.73 22.70
N ARG A 65 -0.44 4.38 21.74
CA ARG A 65 0.01 4.12 20.37
C ARG A 65 0.67 5.36 19.75
N LEU A 66 1.83 5.16 19.13
CA LEU A 66 2.53 6.15 18.33
C LEU A 66 1.76 6.40 17.03
N ASN A 67 1.73 7.66 16.59
CA ASN A 67 1.21 7.96 15.26
C ASN A 67 2.24 7.50 14.22
N TYR A 68 1.79 6.81 13.16
CA TYR A 68 2.61 6.35 12.03
C TYR A 68 3.66 5.30 12.44
N CYS A 69 3.21 4.12 12.87
CA CYS A 69 4.12 3.04 13.23
C CYS A 69 3.67 1.71 12.63
N CYS A 70 4.54 1.14 11.78
CA CYS A 70 4.28 -0.16 11.21
C CYS A 70 4.71 -1.27 12.19
N GLY A 71 3.92 -2.33 12.33
CA GLY A 71 4.24 -3.55 13.08
C GLY A 71 3.31 -3.86 14.26
N ASP A 72 2.33 -3.00 14.55
CA ASP A 72 1.38 -3.18 15.67
C ASP A 72 0.07 -3.89 15.28
N ARG A 73 -0.02 -4.36 14.03
CA ARG A 73 -1.17 -5.09 13.45
C ARG A 73 -2.45 -4.28 13.37
N THR A 74 -2.40 -2.97 13.54
CA THR A 74 -3.52 -2.07 13.36
C THR A 74 -3.30 -1.25 12.10
N CYS A 75 -4.31 -1.20 11.21
CA CYS A 75 -4.19 -0.48 9.95
C CYS A 75 -4.86 0.90 10.01
N ASP A 76 -4.08 1.94 10.30
CA ASP A 76 -4.57 3.31 10.31
C ASP A 76 -4.69 3.92 8.91
N ALA A 77 -5.45 5.01 8.82
CA ALA A 77 -5.69 5.71 7.55
C ALA A 77 -4.40 6.19 6.86
N ASN A 78 -3.43 6.65 7.65
CA ASN A 78 -2.10 7.12 7.24
C ASN A 78 -1.12 6.00 6.86
N GLU A 79 -1.44 4.76 7.19
CA GLU A 79 -0.61 3.58 6.94
C GLU A 79 -1.01 2.83 5.66
N ARG A 80 -2.16 3.23 5.09
CA ARG A 80 -2.71 2.73 3.84
C ARG A 80 -1.97 3.32 2.64
N CYS A 81 -2.68 3.48 1.53
CA CYS A 81 -2.10 3.88 0.26
C CYS A 81 -1.60 5.33 0.25
N ASP A 82 -0.30 5.50 0.07
CA ASP A 82 0.29 6.77 -0.37
C ASP A 82 0.02 6.91 -1.87
N GLN A 83 -0.98 7.73 -2.22
CA GLN A 83 -1.42 7.94 -3.60
C GLN A 83 -0.32 8.53 -4.49
N ALA A 84 0.59 9.33 -3.93
CA ALA A 84 1.68 9.91 -4.72
C ALA A 84 2.77 8.90 -5.06
N LYS A 85 2.94 7.86 -4.21
CA LYS A 85 3.92 6.79 -4.41
C LYS A 85 3.31 5.50 -4.97
N HIS A 86 1.99 5.41 -5.05
CA HIS A 86 1.23 4.22 -5.42
C HIS A 86 1.56 2.97 -4.58
N LYS A 87 1.89 3.15 -3.30
CA LYS A 87 2.32 2.07 -2.39
C LYS A 87 1.66 2.20 -1.02
N THR A 88 1.28 1.07 -0.43
CA THR A 88 0.87 1.03 0.97
C THR A 88 2.07 1.33 1.86
N VAL A 89 1.87 2.22 2.84
CA VAL A 89 2.94 2.71 3.74
C VAL A 89 3.39 1.60 4.69
N CYS A 90 2.46 0.91 5.37
CA CYS A 90 2.74 -0.20 6.27
C CYS A 90 2.09 -1.50 5.77
N PRO A 91 2.71 -2.22 4.81
CA PRO A 91 2.12 -3.43 4.26
C PRO A 91 2.12 -4.64 5.22
N GLU A 92 2.82 -4.57 6.35
CA GLU A 92 2.72 -5.55 7.43
C GLU A 92 1.40 -5.46 8.22
N ASP A 93 0.82 -4.27 8.37
CA ASP A 93 -0.41 -4.06 9.14
C ASP A 93 -1.62 -3.81 8.23
N CYS A 94 -1.40 -3.14 7.10
CA CYS A 94 -2.43 -2.79 6.14
C CYS A 94 -2.41 -3.72 4.92
N PRO A 95 -3.59 -4.13 4.41
CA PRO A 95 -3.67 -4.80 3.13
C PRO A 95 -3.14 -3.87 2.02
N ARG A 96 -2.51 -4.49 1.01
CA ARG A 96 -2.06 -3.80 -0.19
C ARG A 96 -3.25 -3.47 -1.08
N GLU A 97 -3.66 -2.22 -1.08
CA GLU A 97 -4.88 -1.74 -1.75
C GLU A 97 -4.61 -0.56 -2.67
N CYS A 98 -3.34 -0.16 -2.87
CA CYS A 98 -3.06 0.93 -3.79
C CYS A 98 -3.49 0.62 -5.22
N PRO A 99 -4.32 1.48 -5.85
CA PRO A 99 -4.72 1.30 -7.23
C PRO A 99 -3.52 1.08 -8.15
N GLY A 100 -3.69 0.20 -9.13
CA GLY A 100 -2.73 0.09 -10.23
C GLY A 100 -2.68 1.39 -11.02
N GLU A 101 -1.48 1.81 -11.40
CA GLU A 101 -1.23 3.01 -12.19
C GLU A 101 -0.30 2.67 -13.36
N LEU A 102 -0.63 3.11 -14.57
CA LEU A 102 0.21 2.87 -15.74
C LEU A 102 1.35 3.89 -15.81
N ALA A 103 2.53 3.42 -16.18
CA ALA A 103 3.67 4.28 -16.53
C ALA A 103 4.34 3.77 -17.82
N LEU A 104 4.81 4.71 -18.63
CA LEU A 104 5.62 4.43 -19.83
C LEU A 104 7.05 4.90 -19.61
N SER A 105 8.03 4.12 -20.06
CA SER A 105 9.44 4.49 -19.97
C SER A 105 10.28 3.88 -21.10
N ASN A 106 11.51 4.38 -21.26
CA ASN A 106 12.52 3.81 -22.14
C ASN A 106 12.08 3.72 -23.61
N LEU A 107 11.62 4.83 -24.19
CA LEU A 107 11.37 4.91 -25.63
C LEU A 107 12.69 4.80 -26.40
N GLU A 108 12.82 3.73 -27.16
CA GLU A 108 13.97 3.40 -27.98
C GLU A 108 13.54 3.18 -29.42
N CYS A 109 14.44 3.40 -30.38
CA CYS A 109 14.21 3.06 -31.77
C CYS A 109 15.34 2.19 -32.32
N SER A 110 14.99 1.33 -33.27
CA SER A 110 15.91 0.39 -33.93
C SER A 110 15.54 0.21 -35.41
N GLY A 111 16.50 -0.26 -36.21
CA GLY A 111 16.34 -0.36 -37.66
C GLY A 111 16.79 0.92 -38.37
N LYS A 112 15.99 1.39 -39.34
CA LYS A 112 16.24 2.60 -40.13
C LYS A 112 15.82 3.87 -39.40
N CYS A 113 16.35 4.04 -38.19
CA CYS A 113 16.01 5.14 -37.30
C CYS A 113 17.24 5.81 -36.69
N ILE A 114 17.23 7.14 -36.66
CA ILE A 114 18.23 7.98 -35.99
C ILE A 114 17.51 8.91 -35.02
N LYS A 115 17.95 8.95 -33.77
CA LYS A 115 17.53 9.97 -32.80
C LYS A 115 18.40 11.21 -32.96
N SER A 116 17.78 12.36 -33.24
CA SER A 116 18.43 13.65 -33.40
C SER A 116 17.73 14.67 -32.51
N GLU A 117 18.45 15.28 -31.55
CA GLU A 117 17.99 16.28 -30.56
C GLU A 117 16.56 16.07 -30.02
N ASP A 118 15.54 16.49 -30.77
CA ASP A 118 14.12 16.51 -30.42
C ASP A 118 13.23 15.54 -31.23
N LYS A 119 13.78 14.79 -32.19
CA LYS A 119 13.02 13.93 -33.11
C LYS A 119 13.71 12.62 -33.47
N TYR A 120 12.89 11.69 -33.94
CA TYR A 120 13.34 10.47 -34.59
C TYR A 120 13.20 10.63 -36.11
N ILE A 121 14.28 10.38 -36.83
CA ILE A 121 14.34 10.43 -38.29
C ILE A 121 14.32 9.00 -38.79
N VAL A 122 13.35 8.68 -39.65
CA VAL A 122 13.10 7.33 -40.15
C VAL A 122 13.11 7.33 -41.68
N ASP A 123 14.00 6.53 -42.26
CA ASP A 123 14.20 6.34 -43.70
C ASP A 123 13.98 4.87 -44.11
N GLY A 124 12.96 4.23 -43.54
CA GLY A 124 12.54 2.87 -43.89
C GLY A 124 12.04 2.07 -42.68
N ASP A 125 12.08 0.74 -42.80
CA ASP A 125 11.55 -0.17 -41.79
C ASP A 125 12.21 0.03 -40.41
N THR A 126 11.38 0.31 -39.42
CA THR A 126 11.80 0.74 -38.07
C THR A 126 10.90 0.15 -37.00
N LYS A 127 11.48 -0.09 -35.82
CA LYS A 127 10.71 -0.42 -34.62
C LYS A 127 11.00 0.57 -33.50
N PHE A 128 9.93 1.11 -32.92
CA PHE A 128 9.96 1.79 -31.64
C PHE A 128 9.55 0.83 -30.54
N THR A 129 10.28 0.83 -29.43
CA THR A 129 9.95 0.01 -28.27
C THR A 129 9.93 0.85 -27.01
N LEU A 130 9.03 0.53 -26.09
CA LEU A 130 9.00 1.12 -24.76
C LEU A 130 8.52 0.10 -23.72
N GLN A 131 8.74 0.40 -22.45
CA GLN A 131 8.22 -0.39 -21.34
C GLN A 131 6.90 0.20 -20.83
N VAL A 132 5.88 -0.63 -20.75
CA VAL A 132 4.64 -0.35 -20.02
C VAL A 132 4.74 -1.02 -18.66
N GLN A 133 4.48 -0.29 -17.59
CA GLN A 133 4.56 -0.79 -16.23
C GLN A 133 3.31 -0.43 -15.43
N ASN A 134 2.87 -1.33 -14.56
CA ASN A 134 1.98 -1.02 -13.45
C ASN A 134 2.84 -0.63 -12.24
N ILE A 135 2.81 0.65 -11.86
CA ILE A 135 3.59 1.13 -10.71
C ILE A 135 2.84 1.03 -9.38
N GLY A 136 1.57 0.55 -9.40
CA GLY A 136 0.75 0.34 -8.21
C GLY A 136 0.75 -1.10 -7.71
N GLU A 137 -0.09 -1.37 -6.71
CA GLU A 137 -0.13 -2.67 -6.02
C GLU A 137 -1.25 -3.59 -6.49
N LEU A 138 -2.34 -3.03 -6.99
CA LEU A 138 -3.44 -3.79 -7.59
C LEU A 138 -3.18 -4.02 -9.08
N SER A 139 -3.60 -5.18 -9.58
CA SER A 139 -3.45 -5.53 -10.99
C SER A 139 -4.28 -4.62 -11.90
N ILE A 140 -3.75 -4.37 -13.10
CA ILE A 140 -4.47 -3.70 -14.19
C ILE A 140 -4.73 -4.73 -15.27
N ASN A 141 -6.02 -4.93 -15.59
CA ASN A 141 -6.44 -5.80 -16.68
C ASN A 141 -6.78 -4.99 -17.91
N ASP A 142 -6.78 -5.66 -19.07
CA ASP A 142 -7.24 -5.11 -20.33
C ASP A 142 -6.49 -3.84 -20.77
N VAL A 143 -5.17 -3.79 -20.52
CA VAL A 143 -4.33 -2.71 -21.04
C VAL A 143 -4.23 -2.86 -22.54
N THR A 144 -4.65 -1.83 -23.26
CA THR A 144 -4.58 -1.71 -24.72
C THR A 144 -3.71 -0.53 -25.10
N SER A 145 -3.37 -0.41 -26.38
CA SER A 145 -2.60 0.73 -26.90
C SER A 145 -3.38 1.55 -27.92
N ILE A 146 -3.08 2.84 -27.95
CA ILE A 146 -3.51 3.75 -29.00
C ILE A 146 -2.29 4.56 -29.43
N PHE A 147 -1.81 4.31 -30.65
CA PHE A 147 -0.82 5.15 -31.30
C PHE A 147 -1.50 6.17 -32.21
N ARG A 148 -1.07 7.43 -32.13
CA ARG A 148 -1.57 8.52 -32.98
C ARG A 148 -0.44 9.46 -33.36
N CYS A 149 -0.43 9.94 -34.61
CA CYS A 149 0.41 11.07 -35.01
C CYS A 149 -0.40 12.15 -35.71
N THR A 150 0.00 13.40 -35.50
CA THR A 150 -0.55 14.59 -36.15
C THR A 150 0.57 15.34 -36.88
N LYS A 151 0.32 15.79 -38.10
CA LYS A 151 1.21 16.72 -38.81
C LYS A 151 1.27 18.05 -38.04
N GLU A 152 2.27 18.88 -38.33
CA GLU A 152 2.43 20.20 -37.69
C GLU A 152 1.21 21.12 -37.84
N ASN A 153 0.45 20.97 -38.93
CA ASN A 153 -0.81 21.69 -39.16
C ASN A 153 -2.02 21.14 -38.36
N GLY A 154 -1.80 20.21 -37.43
CA GLY A 154 -2.82 19.64 -36.55
C GLY A 154 -3.63 18.48 -37.14
N ASN A 155 -3.49 18.21 -38.44
CA ASN A 155 -4.23 17.13 -39.10
C ASN A 155 -3.71 15.75 -38.66
N ILE A 156 -4.64 14.83 -38.36
CA ILE A 156 -4.29 13.44 -38.02
C ILE A 156 -3.64 12.77 -39.22
N PHE A 157 -2.38 12.40 -39.04
CA PHE A 157 -1.66 11.61 -40.01
C PHE A 157 -2.06 10.14 -39.87
N VAL A 158 -1.91 9.54 -38.69
CA VAL A 158 -2.21 8.12 -38.49
C VAL A 158 -2.78 7.85 -37.10
N SER A 159 -3.57 6.79 -37.00
CA SER A 159 -3.98 6.17 -35.73
C SER A 159 -4.03 4.66 -35.92
N THR A 160 -3.40 3.86 -35.04
CA THR A 160 -3.40 2.38 -35.19
C THR A 160 -4.79 1.77 -35.01
N THR A 161 -5.73 2.50 -34.43
CA THR A 161 -7.15 2.11 -34.35
C THR A 161 -7.87 2.15 -35.71
N THR A 162 -7.32 2.84 -36.72
CA THR A 162 -7.99 3.06 -38.02
C THR A 162 -7.10 2.81 -39.24
N ALA A 163 -5.80 2.56 -39.07
CA ALA A 163 -4.85 2.50 -40.17
C ALA A 163 -4.74 1.12 -40.82
N LYS A 164 -4.77 1.09 -42.16
CA LYS A 164 -4.32 -0.05 -42.98
C LYS A 164 -3.04 0.27 -43.76
N THR A 165 -2.86 1.50 -44.24
CA THR A 165 -1.62 2.09 -44.81
C THR A 165 -1.90 3.59 -45.02
N LYS A 166 -0.91 4.50 -44.87
CA LYS A 166 -1.06 5.92 -45.23
C LYS A 166 0.24 6.48 -45.83
N SER A 167 0.11 7.14 -46.98
CA SER A 167 1.24 7.72 -47.73
C SER A 167 2.39 6.73 -47.97
N GLY A 168 2.08 5.48 -48.32
CA GLY A 168 3.08 4.42 -48.55
C GLY A 168 3.63 3.74 -47.29
N VAL A 169 3.22 4.16 -46.09
CA VAL A 169 3.73 3.63 -44.81
C VAL A 169 2.64 2.90 -44.03
N SER A 170 2.99 1.75 -43.46
CA SER A 170 2.14 0.97 -42.57
C SER A 170 2.63 1.04 -41.13
N PHE A 171 1.68 1.03 -40.20
CA PHE A 171 1.93 1.13 -38.76
C PHE A 171 1.24 -0.05 -38.07
N LYS A 172 1.98 -0.80 -37.26
CA LYS A 172 1.45 -1.92 -36.46
C LYS A 172 1.98 -1.78 -35.04
N ASP A 173 1.11 -1.86 -34.04
CA ASP A 173 1.53 -1.89 -32.65
C ASP A 173 0.99 -3.10 -31.89
N TYR A 174 1.75 -3.49 -30.87
CA TYR A 174 1.44 -4.64 -30.03
C TYR A 174 2.28 -4.63 -28.74
N PHE A 175 1.87 -5.48 -27.81
CA PHE A 175 2.61 -5.82 -26.61
C PHE A 175 3.28 -7.18 -26.74
N ASN A 176 4.42 -7.36 -26.09
CA ASN A 176 5.15 -8.63 -25.96
C ASN A 176 5.20 -9.40 -27.31
N ASN A 177 4.60 -10.59 -27.34
CA ASN A 177 4.55 -11.50 -28.48
C ASN A 177 3.33 -11.23 -29.38
N GLU A 178 3.20 -10.01 -29.89
CA GLU A 178 2.08 -9.56 -30.75
C GLU A 178 0.68 -9.50 -30.09
N GLU A 179 0.64 -9.40 -28.77
CA GLU A 179 -0.61 -9.26 -28.01
C GLU A 179 -1.19 -7.85 -28.21
N LYS A 180 -2.48 -7.75 -28.55
CA LYS A 180 -3.17 -6.44 -28.62
C LYS A 180 -3.61 -5.89 -27.27
N LYS A 181 -3.63 -6.78 -26.27
CA LYS A 181 -4.17 -6.51 -24.94
C LYS A 181 -3.43 -7.38 -23.93
N ILE A 182 -3.08 -6.79 -22.78
CA ILE A 182 -2.34 -7.46 -21.72
C ILE A 182 -2.97 -7.21 -20.35
N SER A 183 -2.53 -7.99 -19.36
CA SER A 183 -2.75 -7.71 -17.94
C SER A 183 -1.40 -7.56 -17.25
N LEU A 184 -1.31 -6.60 -16.33
CA LEU A 184 -0.13 -6.34 -15.52
C LEU A 184 -0.50 -6.57 -14.05
N THR A 185 0.29 -7.37 -13.34
CA THR A 185 0.10 -7.51 -11.89
C THR A 185 0.56 -6.25 -11.17
N GLY A 186 0.23 -6.09 -9.89
CA GLY A 186 0.89 -5.09 -9.07
C GLY A 186 2.38 -5.39 -8.87
N ILE A 187 3.15 -4.36 -8.54
CA ILE A 187 4.60 -4.44 -8.24
C ILE A 187 4.95 -5.61 -7.30
N PRO A 188 4.24 -5.83 -6.18
CA PRO A 188 4.63 -6.87 -5.21
C PRO A 188 4.64 -8.29 -5.78
N TYR A 189 4.01 -8.51 -6.95
CA TYR A 189 3.82 -9.83 -7.56
C TYR A 189 4.71 -10.08 -8.79
N GLY A 190 5.53 -9.11 -9.20
CA GLY A 190 6.65 -9.31 -10.14
C GLY A 190 6.33 -9.51 -11.63
N LYS A 191 5.06 -9.40 -12.07
CA LYS A 191 4.64 -9.38 -13.49
C LYS A 191 3.97 -8.05 -13.85
N ASP A 192 4.58 -6.97 -13.39
CA ASP A 192 4.09 -5.60 -13.50
C ASP A 192 4.52 -4.90 -14.79
N LYS A 193 5.31 -5.55 -15.66
CA LYS A 193 5.91 -4.95 -16.85
C LYS A 193 5.57 -5.71 -18.13
N ALA A 194 5.43 -4.98 -19.22
CA ALA A 194 5.34 -5.51 -20.57
C ALA A 194 6.10 -4.62 -21.55
N LYS A 195 6.54 -5.21 -22.66
CA LYS A 195 7.16 -4.49 -23.77
C LYS A 195 6.07 -4.04 -24.73
N TYR A 196 6.03 -2.76 -25.09
CA TYR A 196 5.28 -2.26 -26.23
C TYR A 196 6.20 -2.13 -27.44
N THR A 197 5.68 -2.46 -28.62
CA THR A 197 6.37 -2.29 -29.89
C THR A 197 5.45 -1.59 -30.88
N LEU A 198 5.97 -0.57 -31.57
CA LEU A 198 5.40 0.04 -32.76
C LEU A 198 6.34 -0.24 -33.94
N GLU A 199 5.84 -0.93 -34.94
CA GLU A 199 6.51 -1.19 -36.21
C GLU A 199 6.02 -0.19 -37.25
N ILE A 200 6.98 0.40 -37.96
CA ILE A 200 6.77 1.26 -39.12
C ILE A 200 7.43 0.58 -40.29
N THR A 201 6.68 0.31 -41.36
CA THR A 201 7.19 -0.39 -42.55
C THR A 201 6.80 0.33 -43.83
N GLY A 202 7.66 0.25 -44.84
CA GLY A 202 7.48 0.94 -46.12
C GLY A 202 8.15 2.31 -46.16
N ASN A 203 7.93 3.05 -47.25
CA ASN A 203 8.57 4.33 -47.52
C ASN A 203 7.51 5.41 -47.73
N PRO A 204 7.70 6.62 -47.17
CA PRO A 204 6.77 7.70 -47.36
C PRO A 204 6.84 8.28 -48.78
N GLU A 205 5.71 8.73 -49.31
CA GLU A 205 5.64 9.38 -50.63
C GLU A 205 6.30 10.77 -50.67
N GLU A 206 6.40 11.41 -49.51
CA GLU A 206 6.96 12.75 -49.25
C GLU A 206 7.60 12.78 -47.86
N ASP A 207 8.50 13.73 -47.62
CA ASP A 207 8.99 14.01 -46.26
C ASP A 207 7.82 14.48 -45.39
N VAL A 208 7.65 13.86 -44.20
CA VAL A 208 6.61 14.26 -43.26
C VAL A 208 7.15 14.35 -41.85
N THR A 209 7.01 15.53 -41.24
CA THR A 209 7.22 15.74 -39.81
C THR A 209 5.90 15.68 -39.07
N MET A 210 5.87 14.98 -37.93
CA MET A 210 4.69 14.77 -37.12
C MET A 210 5.01 14.67 -35.64
N LYS A 211 4.05 15.09 -34.80
CA LYS A 211 4.04 14.84 -33.37
C LYS A 211 3.24 13.57 -33.11
N CYS A 212 3.86 12.60 -32.45
CA CYS A 212 3.29 11.29 -32.19
C CYS A 212 3.08 11.08 -30.69
N THR A 213 2.06 10.29 -30.36
CA THR A 213 1.73 9.88 -29.01
C THR A 213 1.43 8.38 -28.99
N ILE A 214 2.08 7.67 -28.09
CA ILE A 214 1.71 6.30 -27.70
C ILE A 214 0.96 6.40 -26.38
N ASN A 215 -0.23 5.82 -26.31
CA ASN A 215 -1.01 5.72 -25.09
C ASN A 215 -1.18 4.25 -24.71
N ALA A 216 -0.86 3.89 -23.47
CA ALA A 216 -1.36 2.67 -22.85
C ALA A 216 -2.62 3.03 -22.07
N VAL A 217 -3.71 2.29 -22.28
CA VAL A 217 -5.04 2.63 -21.76
C VAL A 217 -5.67 1.42 -21.10
N SER A 218 -6.28 1.63 -19.94
CA SER A 218 -7.11 0.68 -19.23
C SER A 218 -8.32 1.38 -18.63
N ILE A 219 -9.25 0.62 -18.04
CA ILE A 219 -10.36 1.18 -17.27
C ILE A 219 -9.91 1.94 -16.00
N LYS A 220 -8.67 1.72 -15.54
CA LYS A 220 -8.12 2.32 -14.32
C LYS A 220 -7.38 3.62 -14.58
N GLY A 221 -7.00 3.88 -15.83
CA GLY A 221 -6.22 5.05 -16.20
C GLY A 221 -5.45 4.85 -17.49
N SER A 222 -4.66 5.85 -17.85
CA SER A 222 -3.83 5.86 -19.05
C SER A 222 -2.47 6.49 -18.80
N ALA A 223 -1.46 6.03 -19.53
CA ALA A 223 -0.15 6.64 -19.58
C ALA A 223 0.24 6.98 -21.02
N SER A 224 0.94 8.09 -21.21
CA SER A 224 1.22 8.66 -22.53
C SER A 224 2.70 8.96 -22.72
N GLN A 225 3.21 8.68 -23.91
CA GLN A 225 4.56 9.02 -24.35
C GLN A 225 4.48 9.80 -25.65
N GLU A 226 4.97 11.04 -25.65
CA GLU A 226 5.06 11.88 -26.84
C GLU A 226 6.47 11.83 -27.44
N PHE A 227 6.56 11.95 -28.77
CA PHE A 227 7.80 12.14 -29.49
C PHE A 227 7.56 12.76 -30.86
N ASN A 228 8.56 13.45 -31.41
CA ASN A 228 8.50 13.93 -32.79
C ASN A 228 9.10 12.88 -33.73
N LEU A 229 8.45 12.69 -34.87
CA LEU A 229 8.85 11.74 -35.91
C LEU A 229 8.95 12.47 -37.23
N LYS A 230 10.07 12.26 -37.94
CA LYS A 230 10.25 12.65 -39.34
C LYS A 230 10.39 11.39 -40.18
N LEU A 231 9.44 11.17 -41.08
CA LEU A 231 9.56 10.17 -42.14
C LEU A 231 10.26 10.83 -43.34
N VAL A 232 11.29 10.18 -43.87
CA VAL A 232 12.10 10.69 -44.99
C VAL A 232 11.81 9.88 -46.25
N LYS A 233 11.54 10.57 -47.35
CA LYS A 233 11.41 9.94 -48.66
C LYS A 233 12.78 9.50 -49.16
N ILE A 234 12.88 8.23 -49.57
CA ILE A 234 14.06 7.63 -50.21
C ILE A 234 13.88 7.66 -51.72
#